data_AF-A0A8J4AD87-F1
#
_entry.id   AF-A0A8J4AD87-F1
#
_cell.length_a   1.000
_cell.length_b   1.000
_cell.length_c   1.000
_cell.angle_alpha   90.00
_cell.angle_beta   90.00
_cell.angle_gamma   90.00
#
_symmetry.space_group_name_H-M   'P 1'
#
loop_
_entity.id
_entity.type
_entity.pdbx_description
1 polymer ?
#
loop_
_entity_poly.entity_id
_entity_poly.type
_entity_poly.pdbx_seq_one_letter_code
_entity_poly.pdbx_strand_id
1 'polypeptide(L)'
;MTEHSGPPPGPDIEVRRSARRRSTVSAYRDGERVVVLIPARFSAREEREWVDRMVQRLERRERRTPRSDDQLLARAGGLARRYLPDHPAVAVPASVRWVGNQNGRWGSCTPADRTIRLSTRLAGMPDWVVDYVLFHELCHLVVAGHDARFWELMARYPRTERARGFLEGVSATAGLSLHDTDDEPSESLEPAPREEVG
;
A
#
# COMPACT_ATOMS: atom_id res chain seq x y z
N MET A 1 -10.54 -48.04 14.87
CA MET A 1 -10.84 -46.87 14.02
C MET A 1 -10.86 -45.67 14.95
N THR A 2 -9.79 -44.90 14.99
CA THR A 2 -9.74 -43.63 15.72
C THR A 2 -8.81 -42.72 14.93
N GLU A 3 -9.38 -41.94 14.02
CA GLU A 3 -8.66 -40.91 13.30
C GLU A 3 -8.28 -39.79 14.28
N HIS A 4 -6.98 -39.64 14.50
CA HIS A 4 -6.41 -38.53 15.24
C HIS A 4 -6.46 -37.30 14.32
N SER A 5 -7.54 -36.53 14.37
CA SER A 5 -7.61 -35.22 13.73
C SER A 5 -6.73 -34.27 14.54
N GLY A 6 -5.44 -34.24 14.20
CA GLY A 6 -4.51 -33.23 14.70
C GLY A 6 -4.96 -31.83 14.27
N PRO A 7 -4.58 -30.77 15.01
CA PRO A 7 -4.83 -29.41 14.58
C PRO A 7 -4.29 -29.21 13.17
N PRO A 8 -4.96 -28.44 12.31
CA PRO A 8 -4.48 -28.17 10.96
C PRO A 8 -3.04 -27.65 11.06
N PRO A 9 -2.13 -28.08 10.16
CA PRO A 9 -0.77 -27.56 10.17
C PRO A 9 -0.84 -26.03 10.11
N GLY A 10 -0.02 -25.37 10.93
CA GLY A 10 0.14 -23.92 10.88
C GLY A 10 0.54 -23.45 9.48
N PRO A 11 0.51 -22.13 9.21
CA PRO A 11 0.88 -21.60 7.90
C PRO A 11 2.24 -22.14 7.45
N ASP A 12 2.38 -22.49 6.17
CA ASP A 12 3.67 -22.89 5.60
C ASP A 12 4.63 -21.70 5.71
N ILE A 13 5.69 -21.80 6.53
CA ILE A 13 6.61 -20.68 6.81
C ILE A 13 7.97 -20.97 6.19
N GLU A 14 8.45 -20.07 5.34
CA GLU A 14 9.80 -20.09 4.78
C GLU A 14 10.65 -18.96 5.37
N VAL A 15 11.76 -19.32 6.02
CA VAL A 15 12.70 -18.34 6.58
C VAL A 15 13.84 -18.12 5.59
N ARG A 16 13.98 -16.89 5.09
CA ARG A 16 15.07 -16.45 4.21
C ARG A 16 16.09 -15.62 4.99
N ARG A 17 17.33 -16.11 5.08
CA ARG A 17 18.43 -15.40 5.75
C ARG A 17 19.13 -14.44 4.78
N SER A 18 19.43 -13.22 5.24
CA SER A 18 20.12 -12.20 4.45
C SER A 18 21.36 -11.67 5.17
N ALA A 19 22.53 -11.75 4.52
CA ALA A 19 23.78 -11.18 5.01
C ALA A 19 23.80 -9.64 4.94
N ARG A 20 22.99 -9.02 4.08
CA ARG A 20 22.93 -7.56 3.90
C ARG A 20 22.10 -6.86 4.97
N ARG A 21 21.22 -7.58 5.67
CA ARG A 21 20.35 -7.02 6.71
C ARG A 21 21.05 -7.05 8.06
N ARG A 22 21.17 -5.89 8.71
CA ARG A 22 21.81 -5.80 10.04
C ARG A 22 20.83 -6.05 11.18
N SER A 23 19.63 -5.47 11.14
CA SER A 23 18.63 -5.62 12.23
C SER A 23 17.19 -5.74 11.73
N THR A 24 16.94 -5.48 10.45
CA THR A 24 15.60 -5.46 9.87
C THR A 24 15.07 -6.86 9.62
N VAL A 25 13.91 -7.16 10.20
CA VAL A 25 13.10 -8.36 9.91
C VAL A 25 11.85 -7.94 9.15
N SER A 26 11.48 -8.70 8.12
CA SER A 26 10.23 -8.47 7.41
C SER A 26 9.53 -9.79 7.11
N ALA A 27 8.20 -9.76 6.99
CA ALA A 27 7.41 -10.93 6.61
C ALA A 27 6.28 -10.56 5.67
N TYR A 28 6.00 -11.44 4.71
CA TYR A 28 4.94 -11.27 3.72
C TYR A 28 4.36 -12.63 3.34
N ARG A 29 3.21 -12.62 2.66
CA ARG A 29 2.57 -13.83 2.15
C ARG A 29 2.87 -13.96 0.65
N ASP A 30 3.32 -15.15 0.26
CA ASP A 30 3.56 -15.60 -1.11
C ASP A 30 2.68 -16.83 -1.37
N GLY A 31 1.50 -16.60 -1.96
CA GLY A 31 0.47 -17.64 -2.06
C GLY A 31 -0.02 -18.12 -0.68
N GLU A 32 0.12 -19.41 -0.41
CA GLU A 32 -0.23 -20.01 0.89
C GLU A 32 0.89 -19.90 1.93
N ARG A 33 2.11 -19.56 1.47
CA ARG A 33 3.32 -19.53 2.28
C ARG A 33 3.60 -18.15 2.88
N VAL A 34 4.05 -18.11 4.12
CA VAL A 34 4.55 -16.91 4.79
C VAL A 34 6.08 -16.91 4.69
N VAL A 35 6.62 -15.93 3.98
CA VAL A 35 8.07 -15.74 3.85
C VAL A 35 8.55 -14.73 4.90
N VAL A 36 9.50 -15.13 5.75
CA VAL A 36 10.12 -14.28 6.76
C VAL A 36 11.59 -14.05 6.42
N LEU A 37 11.96 -12.80 6.20
CA LEU A 37 13.33 -12.39 5.90
C LEU A 37 14.04 -11.89 7.17
N ILE A 38 15.10 -12.57 7.58
CA ILE A 38 15.88 -12.24 8.80
C ILE A 38 17.37 -11.98 8.51
N PRO A 39 18.08 -11.24 9.38
CA PRO A 39 19.54 -11.15 9.35
C PRO A 39 20.21 -12.52 9.50
N ALA A 40 21.23 -12.81 8.68
CA ALA A 40 21.96 -14.09 8.75
C ALA A 40 22.62 -14.33 10.11
N ARG A 41 22.95 -13.26 10.83
CA ARG A 41 23.61 -13.27 12.15
C ARG A 41 22.69 -13.66 13.32
N PHE A 42 21.38 -13.80 13.10
CA PHE A 42 20.47 -14.16 14.18
C PHE A 42 20.69 -15.61 14.63
N SER A 43 20.76 -15.80 15.95
CA SER A 43 20.73 -17.12 16.58
C SER A 43 19.40 -17.82 16.31
N ALA A 44 19.37 -19.15 16.48
CA ALA A 44 18.15 -19.92 16.31
C ALA A 44 17.02 -19.48 17.26
N ARG A 45 17.36 -18.97 18.45
CA ARG A 45 16.37 -18.43 19.40
C ARG A 45 15.79 -17.11 18.92
N GLU A 46 16.64 -16.18 18.48
CA GLU A 46 16.20 -14.90 17.91
C GLU A 46 15.37 -15.10 16.64
N GLU A 47 15.75 -16.04 15.78
CA GLU A 47 14.94 -16.42 14.61
C GLU A 47 13.52 -16.80 15.02
N ARG A 48 13.36 -17.76 15.94
CA ARG A 48 12.04 -18.21 16.39
C ARG A 48 11.22 -17.07 16.98
N GLU A 49 11.81 -16.28 17.88
CA GLU A 49 11.12 -15.13 18.50
C GLU A 49 10.64 -14.11 17.46
N TRP A 50 11.45 -13.84 16.44
CA TRP A 50 11.10 -12.89 15.38
C TRP A 50 10.12 -13.47 14.36
N VAL A 51 10.26 -14.74 13.98
CA VAL A 51 9.33 -15.45 13.10
C VAL A 51 7.95 -15.47 13.73
N ASP A 52 7.82 -15.92 14.98
CA ASP A 52 6.54 -15.98 15.69
C ASP A 52 5.89 -14.60 15.78
N ARG A 53 6.67 -13.57 16.14
CA ARG A 53 6.18 -12.19 16.23
C ARG A 53 5.67 -11.68 14.88
N MET A 54 6.38 -11.97 13.79
CA MET A 54 6.02 -11.49 12.46
C MET A 54 4.84 -12.26 11.87
N VAL A 55 4.78 -13.59 12.05
CA VAL A 55 3.64 -14.42 11.65
C VAL A 55 2.39 -13.97 12.38
N GLN A 56 2.44 -13.82 13.72
CA GLN A 56 1.28 -13.34 14.48
C GLN A 56 0.85 -11.93 14.07
N ARG A 57 1.80 -11.05 13.71
CA ARG A 57 1.50 -9.72 13.19
C ARG A 57 0.78 -9.80 11.85
N LEU A 58 1.26 -10.65 10.94
CA LEU A 58 0.67 -10.88 9.63
C LEU A 58 -0.73 -11.50 9.76
N GLU A 59 -0.90 -12.53 10.58
CA GLU A 59 -2.20 -13.14 10.80
C GLU A 59 -3.19 -12.19 11.49
N ARG A 60 -2.77 -11.37 12.48
CA ARG A 60 -3.64 -10.33 13.05
C ARG A 60 -4.07 -9.32 11.99
N ARG A 61 -3.20 -9.05 11.02
CA ARG A 61 -3.47 -8.18 9.88
C ARG A 61 -4.50 -8.82 8.94
N GLU A 62 -4.37 -10.12 8.67
CA GLU A 62 -5.24 -10.88 7.76
C GLU A 62 -6.59 -11.27 8.36
N ARG A 63 -6.65 -11.47 9.68
CA ARG A 63 -7.91 -11.71 10.42
C ARG A 63 -8.85 -10.50 10.42
N ARG A 64 -8.39 -9.32 10.00
CA ARG A 64 -9.28 -8.17 9.83
C ARG A 64 -10.15 -8.39 8.61
N THR A 65 -11.44 -8.52 8.84
CA THR A 65 -12.43 -8.47 7.76
C THR A 65 -12.19 -7.20 6.94
N PRO A 66 -11.95 -7.32 5.61
CA PRO A 66 -11.88 -6.16 4.74
C PRO A 66 -13.11 -5.29 4.92
N ARG A 67 -12.94 -3.97 4.80
CA ARG A 67 -14.10 -3.06 4.73
C ARG A 67 -15.04 -3.50 3.61
N SER A 68 -16.35 -3.39 3.78
CA SER A 68 -17.26 -3.55 2.65
C SER A 68 -17.05 -2.41 1.63
N ASP A 69 -17.52 -2.62 0.40
CA ASP A 69 -17.51 -1.58 -0.64
C ASP A 69 -18.27 -0.31 -0.18
N ASP A 70 -19.39 -0.47 0.52
CA ASP A 70 -20.13 0.65 1.13
C ASP A 70 -19.30 1.42 2.16
N GLN A 71 -18.54 0.71 2.99
CA GLN A 71 -17.65 1.34 3.96
C GLN A 71 -16.49 2.08 3.29
N LEU A 72 -15.97 1.56 2.17
CA LEU A 72 -14.96 2.25 1.37
C LEU A 72 -15.54 3.52 0.73
N LEU A 73 -16.75 3.44 0.15
CA LEU A 73 -17.44 4.57 -0.45
C LEU A 73 -17.71 5.69 0.57
N ALA A 74 -18.26 5.33 1.73
CA ALA A 74 -18.51 6.28 2.82
C ALA A 74 -17.21 6.97 3.29
N ARG A 75 -16.13 6.20 3.38
CA ARG A 75 -14.81 6.70 3.79
C ARG A 75 -14.20 7.63 2.73
N ALA A 76 -14.27 7.27 1.46
CA ALA A 76 -13.82 8.10 0.35
C ALA A 76 -14.58 9.44 0.31
N GLY A 77 -15.91 9.41 0.48
CA GLY A 77 -16.71 10.63 0.59
C GLY A 77 -16.32 11.50 1.80
N GLY A 78 -15.93 10.89 2.93
CA GLY A 78 -15.40 11.60 4.09
C GLY A 78 -14.05 12.29 3.83
N LEU A 79 -13.14 11.60 3.14
CA LEU A 79 -11.84 12.15 2.73
C LEU A 79 -12.01 13.30 1.74
N ALA A 80 -12.84 13.11 0.71
CA ALA A 80 -13.14 14.13 -0.29
C ALA A 80 -13.69 15.41 0.35
N ARG A 81 -14.71 15.29 1.23
CA ARG A 81 -15.27 16.45 1.94
C ARG A 81 -14.24 17.18 2.82
N ARG A 82 -13.31 16.44 3.41
CA ARG A 82 -12.33 17.01 4.36
C ARG A 82 -11.16 17.67 3.65
N TYR A 83 -10.63 17.05 2.60
CA TYR A 83 -9.36 17.44 2.00
C TYR A 83 -9.50 18.00 0.57
N LEU A 84 -10.65 17.82 -0.09
CA LEU A 84 -10.95 18.38 -1.41
C LEU A 84 -12.24 19.23 -1.40
N PRO A 85 -12.41 20.17 -0.44
CA PRO A 85 -13.64 20.94 -0.32
C PRO A 85 -13.94 21.80 -1.56
N ASP A 86 -12.92 22.14 -2.34
CA ASP A 86 -13.01 22.96 -3.56
C ASP A 86 -13.49 22.15 -4.79
N HIS A 87 -13.60 20.83 -4.67
CA HIS A 87 -13.99 19.92 -5.76
C HIS A 87 -15.18 19.00 -5.41
N PRO A 88 -16.28 19.53 -4.81
CA PRO A 88 -17.31 18.69 -4.19
C PRO A 88 -18.13 17.85 -5.19
N ALA A 89 -18.20 18.26 -6.46
CA ALA A 89 -18.93 17.51 -7.50
C ALA A 89 -18.09 16.38 -8.11
N VAL A 90 -16.78 16.62 -8.28
CA VAL A 90 -15.87 15.72 -9.02
C VAL A 90 -15.19 14.72 -8.08
N ALA A 91 -14.79 15.17 -6.89
CA ALA A 91 -14.06 14.35 -5.93
C ALA A 91 -14.94 13.35 -5.16
N VAL A 92 -16.26 13.32 -5.37
CA VAL A 92 -17.12 12.29 -4.77
C VAL A 92 -17.19 11.11 -5.73
N PRO A 93 -16.69 9.91 -5.37
CA PRO A 93 -16.75 8.76 -6.25
C PRO A 93 -18.19 8.23 -6.36
N ALA A 94 -18.55 7.72 -7.54
CA ALA A 94 -19.81 7.00 -7.75
C ALA A 94 -19.76 5.58 -7.15
N SER A 95 -18.60 4.93 -7.16
CA SER A 95 -18.38 3.66 -6.47
C SER A 95 -16.93 3.48 -6.07
N VAL A 96 -16.70 2.68 -5.03
CA VAL A 96 -15.38 2.24 -4.59
C VAL A 96 -15.47 0.76 -4.26
N ARG A 97 -14.56 -0.05 -4.80
CA ARG A 97 -14.60 -1.50 -4.59
C ARG A 97 -13.25 -2.15 -4.43
N TRP A 98 -13.23 -3.26 -3.70
CA TRP A 98 -12.07 -4.16 -3.69
C TRP A 98 -11.97 -4.99 -4.97
N VAL A 99 -10.75 -5.23 -5.44
CA VAL A 99 -10.46 -6.09 -6.58
C VAL A 99 -9.20 -6.93 -6.37
N GLY A 100 -9.27 -8.20 -6.78
CA GLY A 100 -8.14 -9.15 -6.67
C GLY A 100 -7.12 -9.04 -7.80
N ASN A 101 -7.51 -8.48 -8.94
CA ASN A 101 -6.72 -8.51 -10.17
C ASN A 101 -5.85 -7.26 -10.40
N GLN A 102 -5.59 -6.45 -9.37
CA GLN A 102 -4.64 -5.32 -9.43
C GLN A 102 -3.23 -5.79 -9.08
N ASN A 103 -2.49 -6.24 -10.09
CA ASN A 103 -1.18 -6.89 -9.92
C ASN A 103 0.03 -5.95 -10.05
N GLY A 104 -0.15 -4.73 -10.57
CA GLY A 104 0.92 -3.73 -10.74
C GLY A 104 0.73 -2.43 -9.95
N ARG A 105 -0.41 -2.25 -9.28
CA ARG A 105 -0.79 -0.99 -8.60
C ARG A 105 -1.64 -1.23 -7.36
N TRP A 106 -1.63 -0.27 -6.44
CA TRP A 106 -2.40 -0.32 -5.20
C TRP A 106 -3.86 0.09 -5.38
N GLY A 107 -4.12 1.04 -6.28
CA GLY A 107 -5.44 1.52 -6.67
C GLY A 107 -5.52 1.82 -8.16
N SER A 108 -6.70 2.21 -8.61
CA SER A 108 -6.91 2.90 -9.88
C SER A 108 -8.29 3.56 -9.88
N CYS A 109 -8.46 4.63 -10.64
CA CYS A 109 -9.77 5.22 -10.89
C CYS A 109 -10.13 5.28 -12.38
N THR A 110 -11.40 5.51 -12.66
CA THR A 110 -11.90 5.88 -13.98
C THR A 110 -12.62 7.22 -13.84
N PRO A 111 -11.96 8.35 -14.18
CA PRO A 111 -12.53 9.68 -13.95
C PRO A 111 -13.89 9.91 -14.61
N ALA A 112 -14.07 9.40 -15.84
CA ALA A 112 -15.32 9.54 -16.60
C ALA A 112 -16.55 9.03 -15.83
N ASP A 113 -16.40 7.90 -15.12
CA ASP A 113 -17.49 7.26 -14.36
C ASP A 113 -17.37 7.50 -12.84
N ARG A 114 -16.34 8.22 -12.40
CA ARG A 114 -15.98 8.43 -10.99
C ARG A 114 -15.89 7.13 -10.18
N THR A 115 -15.39 6.05 -10.79
CA THR A 115 -15.23 4.76 -10.10
C THR A 115 -13.82 4.56 -9.61
N ILE A 116 -13.67 3.94 -8.44
CA ILE A 116 -12.38 3.63 -7.82
C ILE A 116 -12.29 2.13 -7.54
N ARG A 117 -11.12 1.53 -7.81
CA ARG A 117 -10.81 0.12 -7.57
C ARG A 117 -9.57 0.04 -6.70
N LEU A 118 -9.68 -0.60 -5.54
CA LEU A 118 -8.54 -0.85 -4.65
C LEU A 118 -8.10 -2.30 -4.71
N SER A 119 -6.79 -2.53 -4.66
CA SER A 119 -6.21 -3.86 -4.54
C SER A 119 -6.57 -4.49 -3.20
N THR A 120 -7.08 -5.73 -3.21
CA THR A 120 -7.33 -6.53 -1.98
C THR A 120 -6.08 -6.72 -1.12
N ARG A 121 -4.87 -6.54 -1.68
CA ARG A 121 -3.60 -6.53 -0.93
C ARG A 121 -3.55 -5.44 0.15
N LEU A 122 -4.32 -4.35 -0.02
CA LEU A 122 -4.49 -3.28 0.97
C LEU A 122 -5.47 -3.65 2.10
N ALA A 123 -6.30 -4.69 1.98
CA ALA A 123 -7.40 -4.93 2.91
C ALA A 123 -6.95 -5.12 4.38
N GLY A 124 -5.77 -5.73 4.59
CA GLY A 124 -5.18 -5.83 5.92
C GLY A 124 -4.36 -4.62 6.34
N MET A 125 -4.06 -3.65 5.47
CA MET A 125 -3.13 -2.57 5.77
C MET A 125 -3.69 -1.62 6.83
N PRO A 126 -2.82 -0.85 7.53
CA PRO A 126 -3.30 0.17 8.45
C PRO A 126 -4.25 1.14 7.74
N ASP A 127 -5.28 1.61 8.45
CA ASP A 127 -6.32 2.48 7.89
C ASP A 127 -5.77 3.71 7.17
N TRP A 128 -4.71 4.30 7.70
CA TRP A 128 -4.07 5.48 7.12
C TRP A 128 -3.31 5.22 5.82
N VAL A 129 -2.99 3.94 5.53
CA VAL A 129 -2.44 3.52 4.24
C VAL A 129 -3.58 3.32 3.25
N VAL A 130 -4.68 2.70 3.67
CA VAL A 130 -5.88 2.58 2.82
C VAL A 130 -6.44 3.96 2.46
N ASP A 131 -6.48 4.88 3.44
CA ASP A 131 -6.88 6.27 3.23
C ASP A 131 -5.98 7.01 2.25
N TYR A 132 -4.67 6.77 2.32
CA TYR A 132 -3.72 7.36 1.38
C TYR A 132 -4.02 6.92 -0.05
N VAL A 133 -4.16 5.61 -0.29
CA VAL A 133 -4.45 5.12 -1.65
C VAL A 133 -5.82 5.58 -2.12
N LEU A 134 -6.84 5.54 -1.24
CA LEU A 134 -8.15 6.13 -1.56
C LEU A 134 -8.02 7.60 -1.97
N PHE A 135 -7.25 8.38 -1.20
CA PHE A 135 -7.08 9.81 -1.45
C PHE A 135 -6.32 10.08 -2.75
N HIS A 136 -5.30 9.28 -3.06
CA HIS A 136 -4.59 9.30 -4.34
C HIS A 136 -5.57 9.15 -5.51
N GLU A 137 -6.44 8.14 -5.46
CA GLU A 137 -7.46 7.94 -6.49
C GLU A 137 -8.49 9.06 -6.56
N LEU A 138 -8.85 9.68 -5.43
CA LEU A 138 -9.73 10.85 -5.41
C LEU A 138 -9.06 12.07 -6.04
N CYS A 139 -7.77 12.29 -5.82
CA CYS A 139 -6.98 13.31 -6.51
C CYS A 139 -6.99 13.06 -8.02
N HIS A 140 -6.91 11.79 -8.46
CA HIS A 140 -7.00 11.45 -9.88
C HIS A 140 -8.35 11.71 -10.53
N LEU A 141 -9.44 11.74 -9.76
CA LEU A 141 -10.72 12.21 -10.28
C LEU A 141 -10.67 13.70 -10.64
N VAL A 142 -9.81 14.49 -9.99
CA VAL A 142 -9.67 15.94 -10.17
C VAL A 142 -8.56 16.30 -11.16
N VAL A 143 -7.44 15.56 -11.15
CA VAL A 143 -6.25 15.81 -11.96
C VAL A 143 -5.71 14.49 -12.51
N ALA A 144 -5.61 14.36 -13.84
CA ALA A 144 -5.32 13.08 -14.47
C ALA A 144 -3.89 12.54 -14.23
N GLY A 145 -2.89 13.41 -14.14
CA GLY A 145 -1.48 13.03 -13.94
C GLY A 145 -0.88 13.59 -12.65
N HIS A 146 0.37 13.20 -12.33
CA HIS A 146 1.09 13.57 -11.11
C HIS A 146 1.88 14.87 -11.25
N ASP A 147 1.23 15.88 -11.80
CA ASP A 147 1.80 17.22 -11.96
C ASP A 147 1.84 17.99 -10.62
N ALA A 148 2.36 19.22 -10.63
CA ALA A 148 2.43 20.07 -9.44
C ALA A 148 1.06 20.26 -8.76
N ARG A 149 -0.03 20.29 -9.52
CA ARG A 149 -1.38 20.44 -8.98
C ARG A 149 -1.83 19.16 -8.28
N PHE A 150 -1.51 17.99 -8.81
CA PHE A 150 -1.75 16.73 -8.10
C PHE A 150 -1.02 16.69 -6.76
N TRP A 151 0.25 17.07 -6.73
CA TRP A 151 1.04 17.08 -5.50
C TRP A 151 0.56 18.11 -4.48
N GLU A 152 0.05 19.26 -4.93
CA GLU A 152 -0.63 20.23 -4.07
C GLU A 152 -1.87 19.62 -3.40
N LEU A 153 -2.68 18.84 -4.13
CA LEU A 153 -3.83 18.14 -3.56
C LEU A 153 -3.40 17.03 -2.59
N MET A 154 -2.39 16.23 -2.96
CA MET A 154 -1.86 15.15 -2.12
C MET A 154 -1.26 15.63 -0.81
N ALA A 155 -0.65 16.83 -0.79
CA ALA A 155 -0.11 17.45 0.41
C ALA A 155 -1.19 17.75 1.48
N ARG A 156 -2.47 17.82 1.09
CA ARG A 156 -3.59 18.04 2.02
C ARG A 156 -3.84 16.85 2.94
N TYR A 157 -3.37 15.65 2.58
CA TYR A 157 -3.46 14.47 3.44
C TYR A 157 -2.26 14.39 4.42
N PRO A 158 -2.47 14.43 5.74
CA PRO A 158 -1.39 14.65 6.71
C PRO A 158 -0.42 13.46 6.89
N ARG A 159 -0.67 12.31 6.25
CA ARG A 159 0.13 11.08 6.40
C ARG A 159 0.73 10.60 5.08
N THR A 160 0.76 11.47 4.05
CA THR A 160 1.28 11.15 2.71
C THR A 160 2.65 10.51 2.74
N GLU A 161 3.67 11.20 3.28
CA GLU A 161 5.05 10.67 3.34
C GLU A 161 5.16 9.33 4.08
N ARG A 162 4.44 9.20 5.20
CA ARG A 162 4.42 7.97 5.99
C ARG A 162 3.80 6.80 5.22
N ALA A 163 2.75 7.06 4.44
CA ALA A 163 2.06 6.06 3.62
C ALA A 163 2.89 5.61 2.43
N ARG A 164 3.54 6.56 1.74
CA ARG A 164 4.49 6.26 0.65
C ARG A 164 5.60 5.34 1.13
N GLY A 165 6.31 5.72 2.20
CA GLY A 165 7.39 4.87 2.75
C GLY A 165 6.92 3.50 3.25
N PHE A 166 5.67 3.40 3.73
CA PHE A 166 5.08 2.10 4.10
C PHE A 166 4.85 1.22 2.88
N LEU A 167 4.25 1.75 1.82
CA LEU A 167 3.94 1.02 0.59
C LEU A 167 5.21 0.60 -0.13
N GLU A 168 6.21 1.48 -0.21
CA GLU A 168 7.54 1.17 -0.73
C GLU A 168 8.18 -0.01 0.02
N GLY A 169 8.17 0.02 1.36
CA GLY A 169 8.70 -1.06 2.18
C GLY A 169 7.96 -2.39 2.00
N VAL A 170 6.65 -2.35 1.74
CA VAL A 170 5.85 -3.56 1.40
C VAL A 170 6.25 -4.09 0.03
N SER A 171 6.29 -3.24 -1.01
CA SER A 171 6.67 -3.64 -2.36
C SER A 171 8.07 -4.25 -2.41
N ALA A 172 9.05 -3.59 -1.78
CA ALA A 172 10.44 -4.06 -1.71
C ALA A 172 10.60 -5.38 -0.94
N THR A 173 9.74 -5.65 0.04
CA THR A 173 9.78 -6.89 0.84
C THR A 173 9.11 -8.05 0.13
N ALA A 174 7.95 -7.81 -0.50
CA ALA A 174 7.11 -8.86 -1.02
C ALA A 174 7.50 -9.34 -2.43
N GLY A 175 8.55 -8.76 -3.04
CA GLY A 175 8.89 -9.01 -4.45
C GLY A 175 7.77 -8.57 -5.41
N LEU A 176 6.84 -7.78 -4.90
CA LEU A 176 5.71 -7.25 -5.64
C LEU A 176 6.24 -6.03 -6.41
N SER A 177 6.32 -6.11 -7.74
CA SER A 177 6.48 -4.93 -8.60
C SER A 177 5.16 -4.16 -8.65
N LEU A 178 4.70 -3.76 -7.46
CA LEU A 178 3.59 -2.84 -7.26
C LEU A 178 4.25 -1.47 -7.08
N HIS A 179 4.23 -0.70 -8.14
CA HIS A 179 4.60 0.70 -8.08
C HIS A 179 3.29 1.50 -8.02
N ASP A 180 3.28 2.64 -7.35
CA ASP A 180 2.51 3.76 -7.89
C ASP A 180 3.25 4.10 -9.19
N THR A 181 3.04 3.34 -10.26
CA THR A 181 3.57 3.70 -11.57
C THR A 181 2.89 5.00 -11.91
N ASP A 182 3.61 6.09 -11.67
CA ASP A 182 3.41 7.49 -12.08
C ASP A 182 4.12 8.47 -11.09
N ASP A 183 4.80 7.96 -10.05
CA ASP A 183 5.57 8.76 -9.06
C ASP A 183 6.91 9.32 -9.60
N GLU A 184 7.15 9.28 -10.92
CA GLU A 184 8.29 9.98 -11.53
C GLU A 184 7.96 11.48 -11.56
N PRO A 185 8.66 12.34 -10.80
CA PRO A 185 8.56 13.76 -11.05
C PRO A 185 8.95 13.98 -12.50
N SER A 186 8.10 14.67 -13.27
CA SER A 186 8.49 15.19 -14.58
C SER A 186 9.73 16.07 -14.39
N GLU A 187 10.92 15.51 -14.59
CA GLU A 187 12.14 16.27 -14.78
C GLU A 187 11.97 17.05 -16.08
N SER A 188 11.67 18.34 -15.99
CA SER A 188 11.92 19.32 -17.06
C SER A 188 11.71 20.74 -16.54
N LEU A 189 12.74 21.30 -15.93
CA LEU A 189 13.05 22.73 -16.03
C LEU A 189 14.57 22.83 -15.94
N GLU A 190 15.23 22.75 -17.10
CA GLU A 190 16.61 23.18 -17.21
C GLU A 190 16.69 24.65 -16.76
N PRO A 191 17.67 25.04 -15.92
CA PRO A 191 17.90 26.45 -15.66
C PRO A 191 18.30 27.14 -16.98
N ALA A 192 17.63 28.25 -17.30
CA ALA A 192 17.92 29.08 -18.45
C ALA A 192 19.44 29.36 -18.56
N PRO A 193 20.01 29.37 -19.78
CA PRO A 193 21.42 29.70 -19.96
C PRO A 193 21.67 31.09 -19.39
N ARG A 194 22.69 31.20 -18.53
CA ARG A 194 23.19 32.50 -18.07
C ARG A 194 23.71 33.25 -19.29
N GLU A 195 23.10 34.38 -19.61
CA GLU A 195 23.67 35.33 -20.57
C GLU A 195 25.04 35.77 -20.05
N GLU A 196 26.10 35.39 -20.76
CA GLU A 196 27.39 36.05 -20.65
C GLU A 196 27.25 37.45 -21.26
N VAL A 197 27.15 38.46 -20.38
CA VAL A 197 27.38 39.85 -20.78
C VAL A 197 28.90 40.04 -20.83
N GLY A 198 29.39 40.42 -22.01
CA GLY A 198 30.80 40.56 -22.37
C GLY A 198 31.58 41.67 -21.67
#